data_AF-A0AAP0G260-F1
#
_entry.id   AF-A0AAP0G260-F1
#
_cell.length_a   1.000
_cell.length_b   1.000
_cell.length_c   1.000
_cell.angle_alpha   90.00
_cell.angle_beta   90.00
_cell.angle_gamma   90.00
#
_symmetry.space_group_name_H-M   'P 1'
#
loop_
_entity.id
_entity.type
_entity.pdbx_description
1 polymer ?
#
loop_
_entity_poly.entity_id
_entity_poly.type
_entity_poly.pdbx_seq_one_letter_code
_entity_poly.pdbx_strand_id
1 'polypeptide(L)' 'MTKGFIWATAEDLARNKGKVLSVYRQILRSLNSPDLPLTYAARLSRKAEVRAIFIFGSEERSIHNMVNL' A
#
# COMPACT_ATOMS: atom_id res chain seq x y z
N MET A 1 10.55 14.24 10.31
CA MET A 1 10.56 13.17 11.31
C MET A 1 11.38 13.63 12.48
N THR A 2 10.72 13.91 13.60
CA THR A 2 11.34 14.27 14.87
C THR A 2 12.08 13.03 15.39
N LYS A 3 13.40 13.10 15.54
CA LYS A 3 14.21 11.99 16.05
C LYS A 3 13.73 11.64 17.46
N GLY A 4 13.15 10.45 17.65
CA GLY A 4 12.78 9.93 18.98
C GLY A 4 11.37 9.33 19.09
N PHE A 5 10.46 9.58 18.15
CA PHE A 5 9.15 8.93 18.15
C PHE A 5 9.20 7.59 17.41
N ILE A 6 8.75 6.53 18.09
CA ILE A 6 8.60 5.18 17.53
C ILE A 6 7.28 5.07 16.75
N TRP A 7 6.28 5.85 17.14
CA TRP A 7 4.92 5.83 16.59
C TRP A 7 4.66 7.03 15.68
N ALA A 8 3.97 6.79 14.57
CA ALA A 8 3.64 7.77 13.56
C ALA A 8 2.57 8.75 14.08
N THR A 9 2.80 10.03 13.84
CA THR A 9 1.81 11.07 14.11
C THR A 9 0.80 11.18 12.96
N ALA A 10 -0.31 11.89 13.18
CA ALA A 10 -1.27 12.18 12.12
C ALA A 10 -0.63 12.92 10.92
N GLU A 11 0.35 13.80 11.18
CA GLU A 11 1.10 14.50 10.13
C GLU A 11 1.97 13.55 9.31
N ASP A 12 2.64 12.58 9.96
CA ASP A 12 3.45 11.57 9.27
C ASP A 12 2.56 10.70 8.36
N LEU A 13 1.39 10.27 8.85
CA LEU A 13 0.40 9.52 8.08
C LEU A 13 -0.13 10.33 6.88
N ALA A 14 -0.47 11.60 7.10
CA ALA A 14 -0.97 12.49 6.06
C ALA A 14 0.07 12.69 4.94
N ARG A 15 1.35 12.84 5.31
CA ARG A 15 2.46 12.97 4.35
C ARG A 15 2.66 11.71 3.52
N ASN A 16 2.52 10.53 4.12
CA ASN A 16 2.71 9.25 3.41
C ASN A 16 1.50 8.85 2.54
N LYS A 17 0.29 9.32 2.87
CA LYS A 17 -0.97 8.96 2.21
C LYS A 17 -0.90 9.03 0.67
N GLY A 18 -0.28 10.08 0.13
CA GLY A 18 -0.13 10.25 -1.31
C GLY A 18 0.69 9.14 -1.98
N LYS A 19 1.85 8.78 -1.38
CA LYS A 19 2.73 7.71 -1.87
C LYS A 19 2.02 6.35 -1.82
N VAL A 20 1.41 6.03 -0.68
CA VAL A 20 0.67 4.77 -0.49
C VAL A 20 -0.45 4.61 -1.51
N LEU A 21 -1.27 5.65 -1.73
CA LEU A 21 -2.36 5.60 -2.72
C LEU A 21 -1.84 5.50 -4.16
N SER A 22 -0.68 6.10 -4.46
CA SER A 22 -0.06 5.98 -5.78
C SER A 22 0.34 4.53 -6.05
N VAL A 23 1.08 3.91 -5.11
CA VAL A 23 1.52 2.51 -5.22
C VAL A 23 0.33 1.55 -5.33
N TYR A 24 -0.69 1.74 -4.49
CA TYR A 24 -1.93 0.95 -4.55
C TYR A 24 -2.56 0.98 -5.95
N ARG A 25 -2.73 2.18 -6.53
CA ARG A 25 -3.30 2.33 -7.87
C ARG A 25 -2.40 1.77 -8.95
N GLN A 26 -1.09 1.92 -8.81
CA GLN A 26 -0.12 1.38 -9.77
C GLN A 26 -0.21 -0.15 -9.82
N ILE A 27 -0.23 -0.82 -8.66
CA ILE A 27 -0.37 -2.28 -8.59
C ILE A 27 -1.71 -2.72 -9.21
N LEU A 28 -2.83 -2.06 -8.86
CA LEU A 28 -4.13 -2.40 -9.42
C LEU A 28 -4.20 -2.21 -10.94
N ARG A 29 -3.50 -1.21 -11.49
CA ARG A 29 -3.37 -0.99 -12.93
C ARG A 29 -2.51 -2.06 -13.58
N SER A 30 -1.36 -2.41 -12.98
CA SER A 30 -0.49 -3.50 -13.48
C SER A 30 -1.23 -4.84 -13.54
N LEU A 31 -2.05 -5.14 -12.53
CA LEU A 31 -2.92 -6.34 -12.55
C LEU A 31 -4.01 -6.32 -13.63
N ASN A 32 -4.31 -5.14 -14.19
CA ASN A 32 -5.21 -5.00 -15.33
C ASN A 32 -4.50 -4.93 -16.67
N SER A 33 -3.16 -4.90 -16.69
CA SER A 33 -2.42 -4.80 -17.95
C SER A 33 -2.76 -5.97 -18.86
N PRO A 34 -3.01 -5.75 -20.16
CA PRO A 34 -3.13 -6.84 -21.14
C PRO A 34 -1.82 -7.63 -21.27
N ASP A 35 -0.67 -7.01 -20.96
CA ASP A 35 0.65 -7.65 -21.05
C ASP A 35 0.89 -8.69 -19.95
N LEU A 36 0.06 -8.69 -18.90
CA LEU A 36 0.12 -9.66 -17.83
C LEU A 36 -0.87 -10.81 -18.15
N PRO A 37 -0.39 -12.03 -18.44
CA PRO A 37 -1.22 -13.14 -18.93
C PRO A 37 -1.98 -13.83 -17.80
N LEU A 38 -2.81 -13.07 -17.08
CA LEU A 38 -3.71 -13.57 -16.04
C LEU A 38 -5.12 -13.75 -16.60
N THR A 39 -5.73 -14.88 -16.26
CA THR A 39 -7.16 -15.09 -16.42
C THR A 39 -7.96 -14.07 -15.61
N TYR A 40 -9.23 -13.87 -15.98
CA TYR A 40 -10.11 -12.95 -15.24
C TYR A 40 -10.22 -13.32 -13.75
N ALA A 41 -10.39 -14.61 -13.44
CA ALA A 41 -10.45 -15.10 -12.07
C ALA A 41 -9.14 -14.81 -11.30
N ALA A 42 -7.99 -15.04 -11.93
CA ALA A 42 -6.70 -14.74 -11.31
C ALA A 42 -6.53 -13.23 -11.05
N ARG A 43 -6.95 -12.36 -11.97
CA ARG A 43 -6.93 -10.90 -11.76
C ARG A 43 -7.79 -10.50 -10.57
N LEU A 44 -9.00 -11.05 -10.44
CA LEU A 44 -9.87 -10.77 -9.30
C LEU A 44 -9.25 -11.22 -7.98
N SER A 45 -8.70 -12.43 -7.93
CA SER A 45 -8.01 -12.95 -6.73
C SER A 45 -6.86 -12.04 -6.31
N ARG A 46 -5.97 -11.69 -7.25
CA ARG A 46 -4.82 -10.81 -6.96
C ARG A 46 -5.25 -9.41 -6.50
N LYS A 47 -6.32 -8.85 -7.09
CA LYS A 47 -6.85 -7.56 -6.61
C LYS A 47 -7.40 -7.65 -5.19
N ALA A 48 -8.03 -8.78 -4.83
CA ALA A 48 -8.51 -9.01 -3.47
C ALA A 48 -7.35 -9.11 -2.47
N GLU A 49 -6.28 -9.85 -2.82
CA GLU A 49 -5.05 -9.93 -2.03
C GLU A 49 -4.42 -8.54 -1.82
N VAL A 50 -4.28 -7.75 -2.89
CA VAL A 50 -3.74 -6.38 -2.80
C VAL A 50 -4.59 -5.51 -1.89
N ARG A 51 -5.93 -5.59 -1.99
CA ARG A 51 -6.83 -4.87 -1.07
C ARG A 51 -6.61 -5.28 0.38
N ALA A 52 -6.53 -6.57 0.65
CA ALA A 52 -6.31 -7.09 2.00
C ALA A 52 -4.98 -6.56 2.57
N ILE A 53 -3.89 -6.63 1.81
CA ILE A 53 -2.57 -6.13 2.21
C ILE A 53 -2.63 -4.65 2.61
N PHE A 54 -3.28 -3.81 1.80
CA PHE A 54 -3.38 -2.37 2.11
C PHE A 54 -4.32 -2.06 3.27
N ILE A 55 -5.38 -2.85 3.48
CA ILE A 55 -6.26 -2.73 4.65
C ILE A 55 -5.47 -3.06 5.92
N PHE A 56 -4.80 -4.21 5.98
CA PHE A 56 -4.00 -4.60 7.14
C PHE A 56 -2.82 -3.63 7.37
N GLY A 57 -2.15 -3.21 6.30
CA GLY A 57 -1.07 -2.21 6.38
C GLY A 57 -1.53 -0.84 6.86
N SER A 58 -2.83 -0.51 6.76
CA SER A 58 -3.37 0.77 7.26
C SER A 58 -3.43 0.87 8.78
N GLU A 59 -3.34 -0.27 9.47
CA GLU A 59 -3.30 -0.34 10.93
C GLU A 59 -1.88 -0.09 11.49
N GLU A 60 -0.86 -0.09 10.63
CA GLU A 60 0.53 0.13 11.01
C GLU A 60 0.74 1.55 11.54
N ARG A 61 1.45 1.64 12.67
CA ARG A 61 1.80 2.92 13.32
C ARG A 61 3.28 3.04 13.62
N SER A 62 4.07 1.98 13.50
CA SER A 62 5.51 2.01 13.68
C SER A 62 6.16 2.79 12.54
N ILE A 63 6.83 3.90 12.86
CA ILE A 63 7.56 4.71 11.88
C ILE A 63 8.64 3.86 11.18
N HIS A 64 9.28 2.96 11.91
CA HIS A 64 10.30 2.07 11.35
C HIS A 64 9.73 1.13 10.27
N ASN A 65 8.52 0.62 10.47
CA ASN A 65 7.86 -0.26 9.50
C ASN A 65 7.36 0.53 8.28
N MET A 66 7.00 1.80 8.48
CA MET A 66 6.52 2.68 7.41
C MET A 66 7.62 3.26 6.50
N VAL A 67 8.82 3.53 7.04
CA VAL A 67 9.91 4.23 6.33
C VAL A 67 10.73 3.29 5.45
N ASN A 68 10.70 1.97 5.71
CA ASN A 68 11.41 0.96 4.91
C ASN A 68 10.68 0.58 3.60
N LEU A 69 9.84 1.48 3.06
CA LEU A 69 9.14 1.42 1.76
C LEU A 69 9.48 2.67 0.93
#